data_AF-A0A969GQE3-F1
#
_entry.id   AF-A0A969GQE3-F1
#
_cell.length_a   1.000
_cell.length_b   1.000
_cell.length_c   1.000
_cell.angle_alpha   90.00
_cell.angle_beta   90.00
_cell.angle_gamma   90.00
#
_symmetry.space_group_name_H-M   'P 1'
#
loop_
_entity.id
_entity.type
_entity.pdbx_description
1 polymer ?
#
loop_
_entity_poly.entity_id
_entity_poly.type
_entity_poly.pdbx_seq_one_letter_code
_entity_poly.pdbx_strand_id
1 'polypeptide(L)'
;MDSTQRMDYLYKEYTRLNEKVEEHIKHSYEDFKFMGALGAVVILWKPIADVIALANPKMNYSNLLFLGFLSLLLTVAIIGFMNLVKQSYVLFCVSNLQGYEKEIRRILGEVGDAQVFCLNLEKETKFIRTFRLTFGAFAAISALAITCIPFVVLLNSNVLHALIYLLIAIMVFTSYFQVLRRMVRQYFSKAALL
;
A
#
# COMPACT_ATOMS: atom_id res chain seq x y z
N MET A 1 10.50 33.47 21.34
CA MET A 1 11.22 32.24 21.74
C MET A 1 12.69 32.47 21.51
N ASP A 2 13.51 32.13 22.48
CA ASP A 2 14.96 32.11 22.33
C ASP A 2 15.36 31.06 21.28
N SER A 3 16.43 31.27 20.52
CA SER A 3 16.83 30.38 19.40
C SER A 3 17.07 28.94 19.87
N THR A 4 17.63 28.79 21.07
CA THR A 4 17.87 27.52 21.76
C THR A 4 16.56 26.79 22.09
N GLN A 5 15.56 27.49 22.62
CA GLN A 5 14.24 26.91 22.92
C GLN A 5 13.51 26.44 21.66
N ARG A 6 13.70 27.16 20.55
CA ARG A 6 13.12 26.77 19.26
C ARG A 6 13.81 25.54 18.68
N MET A 7 15.13 25.44 18.81
CA MET A 7 15.88 24.26 18.40
C MET A 7 15.47 23.01 19.18
N ASP A 8 15.41 23.10 20.50
CA ASP A 8 15.01 21.97 21.36
C ASP A 8 13.61 21.47 21.02
N TYR A 9 12.67 22.38 20.76
CA TYR A 9 11.32 22.03 20.33
C TYR A 9 11.30 21.30 18.98
N LEU A 10 12.02 21.81 17.99
CA LEU A 10 12.07 21.21 16.64
C LEU A 10 12.72 19.83 16.68
N TYR A 11 13.80 19.67 17.44
CA TYR A 11 14.49 18.39 17.59
C TYR A 11 13.59 17.36 18.30
N LYS A 12 12.86 17.78 19.34
CA LYS A 12 11.93 16.91 20.07
C LYS A 12 10.74 16.45 19.22
N GLU A 13 10.19 17.31 18.37
CA GLU A 13 9.13 16.90 17.44
C GLU A 13 9.68 16.02 16.31
N TYR A 14 10.91 16.29 15.84
CA TYR A 14 11.59 15.44 14.87
C TYR A 14 11.78 14.02 15.40
N THR A 15 12.33 13.85 16.62
CA THR A 15 12.52 12.52 17.21
C THR A 15 11.19 11.80 17.46
N ARG A 16 10.19 12.51 17.99
CA ARG A 16 8.84 11.95 18.21
C ARG A 16 8.18 11.47 16.91
N LEU A 17 8.32 12.23 15.83
CA LEU A 17 7.76 11.86 14.53
C LEU A 17 8.54 10.69 13.91
N ASN A 18 9.87 10.65 14.08
CA ASN A 18 10.71 9.56 13.59
C ASN A 18 10.38 8.24 14.29
N GLU A 19 10.22 8.24 15.62
CA GLU A 19 9.79 7.07 16.39
C GLU A 19 8.43 6.55 15.94
N LYS A 20 7.47 7.45 15.71
CA LYS A 20 6.15 7.07 15.18
C LYS A 20 6.23 6.46 13.79
N VAL A 21 7.10 6.97 12.93
CA VAL A 21 7.31 6.41 11.58
C VAL A 21 7.93 5.02 11.67
N GLU A 22 8.93 4.83 12.53
CA GLU A 22 9.58 3.54 12.74
C GLU A 22 8.61 2.49 13.28
N GLU A 23 7.78 2.85 14.27
CA GLU A 23 6.72 2.00 14.79
C GLU A 23 5.70 1.62 13.70
N HIS A 24 5.33 2.58 12.84
CA HIS A 24 4.40 2.34 11.74
C HIS A 24 4.99 1.43 10.66
N ILE A 25 6.28 1.56 10.36
CA ILE A 25 7.01 0.67 9.43
C ILE A 25 7.04 -0.76 10.00
N LYS A 26 7.32 -0.91 11.30
CA LYS A 26 7.34 -2.21 11.96
C LYS A 26 5.97 -2.91 11.90
N HIS A 27 4.89 -2.19 12.18
CA HIS A 27 3.53 -2.71 12.03
C HIS A 27 3.21 -3.09 10.57
N SER A 28 3.66 -2.28 9.61
CA SER A 28 3.45 -2.57 8.18
C SER A 28 4.15 -3.86 7.72
N TYR A 29 5.27 -4.22 8.35
CA TYR A 29 5.96 -5.49 8.08
C TYR A 29 5.17 -6.71 8.59
N GLU A 30 4.47 -6.57 9.73
CA GLU A 30 3.56 -7.61 10.24
C GLU A 30 2.38 -7.82 9.30
N ASP A 31 1.80 -6.75 8.73
CA ASP A 31 0.76 -6.84 7.72
C ASP A 31 1.23 -7.58 6.45
N PHE A 32 2.50 -7.40 6.06
CA PHE A 32 3.10 -8.12 4.93
C PHE A 32 3.18 -9.64 5.20
N LYS A 33 3.52 -10.05 6.42
CA LYS A 33 3.48 -11.47 6.81
C LYS A 33 2.04 -12.01 6.73
N PHE A 34 1.06 -11.21 7.12
CA PHE A 34 -0.35 -11.56 7.02
C PHE A 34 -0.80 -11.72 5.56
N MET A 35 -0.33 -10.86 4.65
CA MET A 35 -0.54 -11.04 3.21
C MET A 35 0.09 -12.35 2.68
N GLY A 36 1.30 -12.69 3.14
CA GLY A 36 1.94 -13.96 2.80
C GLY A 36 1.12 -15.17 3.27
N ALA A 37 0.61 -15.12 4.51
CA ALA A 37 -0.26 -16.15 5.06
C ALA A 37 -1.59 -16.26 4.28
N LEU A 38 -2.20 -15.15 3.89
CA LEU A 38 -3.41 -15.15 3.05
C LEU A 38 -3.14 -15.71 1.65
N GLY A 39 -1.98 -15.41 1.06
CA GLY A 39 -1.55 -16.05 -0.19
C GLY A 39 -1.47 -17.57 -0.07
N ALA A 40 -0.97 -18.08 1.07
CA ALA A 40 -0.96 -19.52 1.34
C ALA A 40 -2.38 -20.08 1.50
N VAL A 41 -3.31 -19.35 2.14
CA VAL A 41 -4.72 -19.75 2.25
C VAL A 41 -5.38 -19.83 0.87
N VAL A 42 -5.07 -18.93 -0.07
CA VAL A 42 -5.58 -18.99 -1.45
C VAL A 42 -5.14 -20.27 -2.15
N ILE A 43 -3.88 -20.69 -1.98
CA ILE A 43 -3.35 -21.93 -2.56
C ILE A 43 -4.02 -23.16 -1.92
N LEU A 44 -4.21 -23.12 -0.59
CA LEU A 44 -4.84 -24.19 0.17
C LEU A 44 -6.37 -24.20 0.09
N TRP A 45 -6.99 -23.23 -0.59
CA TRP A 45 -8.46 -23.14 -0.64
C TRP A 45 -9.09 -24.34 -1.35
N LYS A 46 -8.47 -24.83 -2.43
CA LYS A 46 -8.98 -26.01 -3.16
C LYS A 46 -9.07 -27.27 -2.26
N PRO A 47 -7.99 -27.72 -1.59
CA PRO A 47 -8.09 -28.88 -0.70
C PRO A 47 -9.04 -28.65 0.48
N ILE A 48 -9.18 -27.42 0.99
CA ILE A 48 -10.18 -27.10 2.02
C ILE A 48 -11.60 -27.29 1.46
N ALA A 49 -11.88 -26.78 0.27
CA ALA A 49 -13.18 -26.94 -0.39
C ALA A 49 -13.48 -28.42 -0.70
N ASP A 50 -12.47 -29.22 -1.05
CA ASP A 50 -12.58 -30.66 -1.29
C ASP A 50 -13.07 -31.40 -0.03
N VAL A 51 -12.47 -31.11 1.13
CA VAL A 51 -12.87 -31.69 2.42
C VAL A 51 -14.30 -31.28 2.81
N ILE A 52 -14.66 -30.02 2.59
CA ILE A 52 -16.01 -29.51 2.90
C ILE A 52 -17.07 -30.17 2.02
N ALA A 53 -16.78 -30.36 0.74
CA ALA A 53 -17.70 -31.03 -0.18
C ALA A 53 -17.85 -32.54 0.09
N LEU A 54 -16.77 -33.20 0.55
CA LEU A 54 -16.84 -34.58 1.06
C LEU A 54 -17.75 -34.70 2.29
N ALA A 55 -17.74 -33.70 3.17
CA ALA A 55 -18.59 -33.68 4.37
C ALA A 55 -20.06 -33.30 4.09
N ASN A 56 -20.34 -32.56 3.01
CA ASN A 56 -21.68 -32.11 2.64
C ASN A 56 -21.97 -32.30 1.13
N PRO A 57 -22.36 -33.51 0.69
CA PRO A 57 -22.53 -33.84 -0.72
C PRO A 57 -23.72 -33.14 -1.42
N LYS A 58 -24.61 -32.49 -0.66
CA LYS A 58 -25.72 -31.69 -1.21
C LYS A 58 -25.27 -30.29 -1.67
N MET A 59 -24.08 -29.84 -1.29
CA MET A 59 -23.56 -28.54 -1.71
C MET A 59 -22.98 -28.60 -3.11
N ASN A 60 -23.31 -27.60 -3.92
CA ASN A 60 -22.76 -27.47 -5.26
C ASN A 60 -21.28 -27.03 -5.15
N TYR A 61 -20.38 -28.00 -5.28
CA TYR A 61 -18.93 -27.85 -5.10
C TYR A 61 -18.33 -26.70 -5.92
N SER A 62 -18.81 -26.52 -7.16
CA SER A 62 -18.37 -25.43 -8.04
C SER A 62 -18.69 -24.04 -7.46
N ASN A 63 -19.88 -23.87 -6.89
CA ASN A 63 -20.30 -22.62 -6.27
C ASN A 63 -19.52 -22.33 -4.97
N LEU A 64 -19.20 -23.37 -4.19
CA LEU A 64 -18.41 -23.25 -2.96
C LEU A 64 -16.98 -22.78 -3.26
N LEU A 65 -16.32 -23.43 -4.22
CA LEU A 65 -14.98 -23.03 -4.66
C LEU A 65 -14.98 -21.59 -5.16
N PHE A 66 -15.95 -21.24 -5.99
CA PHE A 66 -16.09 -19.91 -6.57
C PHE A 66 -16.29 -18.84 -5.49
N LEU A 67 -17.26 -19.03 -4.58
CA LEU A 67 -17.56 -18.08 -3.52
C LEU A 67 -16.36 -17.87 -2.59
N GLY A 68 -15.68 -18.95 -2.21
CA GLY A 68 -14.51 -18.85 -1.35
C GLY A 68 -13.34 -18.17 -2.02
N PHE A 69 -13.06 -18.48 -3.29
CA PHE A 69 -12.02 -17.80 -4.05
C PHE A 69 -12.33 -16.31 -4.17
N LEU A 70 -13.59 -15.95 -4.48
CA LEU A 70 -14.02 -14.56 -4.54
C LEU A 70 -13.88 -13.84 -3.19
N SER A 71 -14.23 -14.49 -2.08
CA SER A 71 -14.09 -13.90 -0.73
C SER A 71 -12.63 -13.69 -0.31
N LEU A 72 -11.74 -14.64 -0.62
CA LEU A 72 -10.32 -14.53 -0.32
C LEU A 72 -9.69 -13.41 -1.14
N LEU A 73 -10.08 -13.31 -2.40
CA LEU A 73 -9.58 -12.32 -3.35
C LEU A 73 -10.07 -10.90 -2.99
N LEU A 74 -11.30 -10.76 -2.48
CA LEU A 74 -11.80 -9.52 -1.86
C LEU A 74 -11.00 -9.14 -0.61
N THR A 75 -10.69 -10.12 0.24
CA THR A 75 -9.90 -9.89 1.47
C THR A 75 -8.50 -9.38 1.14
N VAL A 76 -7.84 -10.01 0.15
CA VAL A 76 -6.54 -9.55 -0.36
C VAL A 76 -6.63 -8.13 -0.93
N ALA A 77 -7.70 -7.81 -1.66
CA ALA A 77 -7.91 -6.46 -2.20
C ALA A 77 -8.09 -5.40 -1.09
N ILE A 78 -8.88 -5.69 -0.05
CA ILE A 78 -9.08 -4.80 1.10
C ILE A 78 -7.75 -4.56 1.83
N ILE A 79 -6.97 -5.61 2.07
CA ILE A 79 -5.67 -5.48 2.75
C ILE A 79 -4.68 -4.71 1.87
N GLY A 80 -4.69 -4.95 0.56
CA GLY A 80 -3.92 -4.16 -0.40
C GLY A 80 -4.25 -2.67 -0.32
N PHE A 81 -5.54 -2.33 -0.24
CA PHE A 81 -6.00 -0.95 -0.05
C PHE A 81 -5.56 -0.36 1.29
N MET A 82 -5.68 -1.10 2.38
CA MET A 82 -5.23 -0.64 3.71
C MET A 82 -3.72 -0.41 3.75
N ASN A 83 -2.93 -1.26 3.10
CA ASN A 83 -1.50 -1.04 2.96
C ASN A 83 -1.18 0.23 2.17
N LEU A 84 -2.01 0.64 1.20
CA LEU A 84 -1.83 1.95 0.55
C LEU A 84 -2.00 3.11 1.49
N VAL A 85 -3.05 3.06 2.31
CA VAL A 85 -3.36 4.13 3.25
C VAL A 85 -2.20 4.26 4.23
N LYS A 86 -1.70 3.15 4.77
CA LYS A 86 -0.51 3.12 5.64
C LYS A 86 0.73 3.68 4.95
N GLN A 87 1.04 3.24 3.74
CA GLN A 87 2.20 3.73 2.99
C GLN A 87 2.10 5.23 2.65
N SER A 88 0.90 5.74 2.35
CA SER A 88 0.67 7.16 2.10
C SER A 88 0.90 8.02 3.34
N TYR A 89 0.57 7.49 4.52
CA TYR A 89 0.81 8.15 5.80
C TYR A 89 2.30 8.20 6.13
N VAL A 90 3.05 7.12 5.90
CA VAL A 90 4.52 7.14 6.05
C VAL A 90 5.14 8.21 5.16
N LEU A 91 4.69 8.31 3.91
CA LEU A 91 5.19 9.29 2.95
C LEU A 91 4.91 10.74 3.41
N PHE A 92 3.74 10.99 4.01
CA PHE A 92 3.41 12.26 4.67
C PHE A 92 4.37 12.58 5.82
N CYS A 93 4.62 11.62 6.71
CA CYS A 93 5.49 11.81 7.86
C CYS A 93 6.94 12.07 7.45
N VAL A 94 7.46 11.35 6.44
CA VAL A 94 8.80 11.58 5.89
C VAL A 94 8.91 13.01 5.32
N SER A 95 7.90 13.50 4.60
CA SER A 95 7.89 14.87 4.09
C SER A 95 7.92 15.92 5.22
N ASN A 96 7.23 15.67 6.34
CA ASN A 96 7.28 16.56 7.51
C ASN A 96 8.63 16.49 8.25
N LEU A 97 9.24 15.30 8.39
CA LEU A 97 10.58 15.14 8.98
C LEU A 97 11.61 15.99 8.24
N GLN A 98 11.53 16.04 6.91
CA GLN A 98 12.39 16.92 6.11
C GLN A 98 12.13 18.41 6.35
N GLY A 99 10.87 18.81 6.57
CA GLY A 99 10.54 20.18 6.96
C GLY A 99 11.24 20.57 8.26
N TYR A 100 11.26 19.67 9.24
CA TYR A 100 12.01 19.86 10.49
C TYR A 100 13.52 19.89 10.26
N GLU A 101 14.09 18.95 9.48
CA GLU A 101 15.53 18.94 9.16
C GLU A 101 15.98 20.24 8.48
N LYS A 102 15.20 20.77 7.52
CA LYS A 102 15.51 22.04 6.83
C LYS A 102 15.51 23.22 7.80
N GLU A 103 14.52 23.31 8.69
CA GLU A 103 14.42 24.41 9.65
C GLU A 103 15.54 24.34 10.71
N ILE A 104 15.90 23.13 11.15
CA ILE A 104 17.04 22.89 12.06
C ILE A 104 18.34 23.37 11.42
N ARG A 105 18.62 22.98 10.16
CA ARG A 105 19.81 23.46 9.43
C ARG A 105 19.86 24.97 9.28
N ARG A 106 18.70 25.59 8.99
CA ARG A 106 18.58 27.04 8.87
C ARG A 106 18.96 27.75 10.17
N ILE A 107 18.57 27.21 11.32
CA ILE A 107 18.91 27.78 12.63
C ILE A 107 20.38 27.53 12.98
N LEU A 108 20.96 26.39 12.60
CA LEU A 108 22.38 26.07 12.84
C LEU A 108 23.34 26.88 11.95
N GLY A 109 22.84 27.56 10.91
CA GLY A 109 23.69 28.30 9.99
C GLY A 109 24.58 27.41 9.12
N GLU A 110 24.24 26.12 8.98
CA GLU A 110 24.95 25.20 8.08
C GLU A 110 24.59 25.55 6.62
N VAL A 111 25.47 26.32 5.97
CA VAL A 111 25.38 26.70 4.54
C VAL A 111 25.98 25.61 3.62
N GLY A 112 26.64 24.60 4.20
CA GLY A 112 27.36 23.55 3.47
C GLY A 112 26.61 22.22 3.40
N ASP A 113 27.03 21.41 2.43
CA ASP A 113 26.59 20.05 2.07
C ASP A 113 26.92 19.00 3.17
N ALA A 114 26.74 19.36 4.44
CA ALA A 114 26.98 18.50 5.58
C ALA A 114 25.98 17.34 5.53
N GLN A 115 26.47 16.17 5.08
CA GLN A 115 25.70 14.93 4.97
C GLN A 115 25.13 14.43 6.31
N VAL A 116 25.49 15.06 7.42
CA VAL A 116 25.12 14.69 8.80
C VAL A 116 23.61 14.69 9.01
N PHE A 117 22.88 15.66 8.42
CA PHE A 117 21.40 15.71 8.44
C PHE A 117 20.78 15.36 7.08
N CYS A 118 21.52 14.78 6.14
CA CYS A 118 21.07 14.57 4.74
C CYS A 118 20.54 13.15 4.46
N LEU A 119 20.26 12.39 5.52
CA LEU A 119 19.78 11.02 5.42
C LEU A 119 18.43 10.89 4.70
N ASN A 120 17.54 11.90 4.77
CA ASN A 120 16.20 11.84 4.18
C ASN A 120 16.00 12.61 2.87
N LEU A 121 16.77 13.67 2.59
CA LEU A 121 16.56 14.54 1.41
C LEU A 121 16.91 13.85 0.08
N GLU A 122 18.09 13.22 -0.01
CA GLU A 122 18.51 12.51 -1.23
C GLU A 122 17.82 11.14 -1.36
N LYS A 123 17.46 10.53 -0.22
CA LYS A 123 16.72 9.28 -0.19
C LYS A 123 15.27 9.47 -0.63
N GLU A 124 14.62 10.60 -0.38
CA GLU A 124 13.21 10.81 -0.73
C GLU A 124 12.98 10.81 -2.25
N THR A 125 13.76 11.54 -3.06
CA THR A 125 13.54 11.52 -4.52
C THR A 125 13.80 10.15 -5.14
N LYS A 126 14.84 9.44 -4.67
CA LYS A 126 15.11 8.04 -5.06
C LYS A 126 14.03 7.08 -4.53
N PHE A 127 13.59 7.26 -3.29
CA PHE A 127 12.58 6.43 -2.64
C PHE A 127 11.24 6.61 -3.31
N ILE A 128 10.76 7.84 -3.53
CA ILE A 128 9.49 8.11 -4.21
C ILE A 128 9.53 7.62 -5.65
N ARG A 129 10.66 7.79 -6.39
CA ARG A 129 10.77 7.29 -7.77
C ARG A 129 10.76 5.76 -7.82
N THR A 130 11.51 5.11 -6.95
CA THR A 130 11.56 3.64 -6.84
C THR A 130 10.20 3.11 -6.38
N PHE A 131 9.62 3.74 -5.35
CA PHE A 131 8.29 3.45 -4.84
C PHE A 131 7.24 3.54 -5.95
N ARG A 132 7.21 4.59 -6.78
CA ARG A 132 6.25 4.69 -7.89
C ARG A 132 6.34 3.50 -8.86
N LEU A 133 7.55 3.05 -9.16
CA LEU A 133 7.80 1.93 -10.05
C LEU A 133 7.39 0.60 -9.41
N THR A 134 7.90 0.31 -8.21
CA THR A 134 7.63 -0.94 -7.49
C THR A 134 6.15 -1.06 -7.12
N PHE A 135 5.56 0.04 -6.66
CA PHE A 135 4.15 0.14 -6.31
C PHE A 135 3.24 0.00 -7.54
N GLY A 136 3.55 0.72 -8.62
CA GLY A 136 2.80 0.62 -9.88
C GLY A 136 2.84 -0.80 -10.46
N ALA A 137 4.01 -1.43 -10.42
CA ALA A 137 4.17 -2.83 -10.85
C ALA A 137 3.37 -3.79 -9.95
N PHE A 138 3.46 -3.64 -8.63
CA PHE A 138 2.68 -4.46 -7.69
C PHE A 138 1.18 -4.31 -7.92
N ALA A 139 0.68 -3.08 -7.99
CA ALA A 139 -0.73 -2.80 -8.23
C ALA A 139 -1.20 -3.35 -9.58
N ALA A 140 -0.38 -3.25 -10.63
CA ALA A 140 -0.70 -3.83 -11.94
C ALA A 140 -0.78 -5.36 -11.89
N ILE A 141 0.18 -6.03 -11.24
CA ILE A 141 0.19 -7.49 -11.08
C ILE A 141 -1.01 -7.95 -10.25
N SER A 142 -1.29 -7.30 -9.12
CA SER A 142 -2.46 -7.60 -8.29
C SER A 142 -3.76 -7.37 -9.06
N ALA A 143 -3.85 -6.29 -9.83
CA ALA A 143 -5.02 -6.02 -10.66
C ALA A 143 -5.25 -7.10 -11.72
N LEU A 144 -4.17 -7.54 -12.36
CA LEU A 144 -4.22 -8.60 -13.36
C LEU A 144 -4.63 -9.93 -12.72
N ALA A 145 -4.09 -10.28 -11.57
CA ALA A 145 -4.48 -11.49 -10.83
C ALA A 145 -5.95 -11.46 -10.38
N ILE A 146 -6.39 -10.32 -9.82
CA ILE A 146 -7.76 -10.13 -9.31
C ILE A 146 -8.78 -10.09 -10.46
N THR A 147 -8.39 -9.61 -11.64
CA THR A 147 -9.30 -9.47 -12.78
C THR A 147 -9.28 -10.70 -13.68
N CYS A 148 -8.10 -11.14 -14.13
CA CYS A 148 -7.98 -12.22 -15.11
C CYS A 148 -8.36 -13.58 -14.55
N ILE A 149 -7.96 -13.93 -13.32
CA ILE A 149 -8.23 -15.26 -12.78
C ILE A 149 -9.74 -15.49 -12.63
N PRO A 150 -10.51 -14.61 -11.95
CA PRO A 150 -11.95 -14.81 -11.81
C PRO A 150 -12.69 -14.64 -13.14
N PHE A 151 -12.21 -13.79 -14.05
CA PHE A 151 -12.81 -13.63 -15.38
C PHE A 151 -12.71 -14.91 -16.22
N VAL A 152 -11.54 -15.56 -16.26
CA VAL A 152 -11.34 -16.84 -16.98
C VAL A 152 -12.19 -17.96 -16.36
N VAL A 153 -12.27 -18.00 -15.03
CA VAL A 153 -13.13 -18.97 -14.33
C VAL A 153 -14.61 -18.73 -14.65
N LEU A 154 -15.06 -17.48 -14.64
CA LEU A 154 -16.45 -17.13 -14.95
C LEU A 154 -16.82 -17.37 -16.42
N LEU A 155 -15.87 -17.20 -17.34
CA LEU A 155 -16.05 -17.53 -18.76
C LEU A 155 -16.44 -18.99 -18.97
N ASN A 156 -15.90 -19.91 -18.15
CA ASN A 156 -16.24 -21.34 -18.21
C ASN A 156 -17.60 -21.67 -17.58
N SER A 157 -18.14 -20.80 -16.74
CA SER A 157 -19.43 -21.01 -16.07
C SER A 157 -20.57 -20.32 -16.80
N ASN A 158 -20.49 -18.99 -16.97
CA ASN A 158 -21.49 -18.18 -17.62
C ASN A 158 -20.90 -16.84 -18.10
N VAL A 159 -20.94 -16.64 -19.42
CA VAL A 159 -20.36 -15.46 -20.10
C VAL A 159 -20.93 -14.14 -19.58
N LEU A 160 -22.22 -14.08 -19.24
CA LEU A 160 -22.85 -12.86 -18.74
C LEU A 160 -22.25 -12.43 -17.39
N HIS A 161 -22.00 -13.40 -16.50
CA HIS A 161 -21.42 -13.14 -15.19
C HIS A 161 -19.96 -12.71 -15.31
N ALA A 162 -19.22 -13.29 -16.25
CA ALA A 162 -17.85 -12.88 -16.57
C ALA A 162 -17.80 -11.41 -17.02
N LEU A 163 -18.71 -11.01 -17.91
CA LEU A 163 -18.79 -9.63 -18.39
C LEU A 163 -19.14 -8.63 -17.28
N ILE A 164 -20.13 -8.95 -16.44
CA ILE A 164 -20.51 -8.08 -15.30
C ILE A 164 -19.33 -7.93 -14.34
N TYR A 165 -18.66 -9.03 -14.00
CA TYR A 165 -17.48 -9.01 -13.12
C TYR A 165 -16.36 -8.15 -13.71
N LEU A 166 -16.05 -8.32 -15.00
CA LEU A 166 -15.01 -7.54 -15.68
C LEU A 166 -15.31 -6.04 -15.62
N LEU A 167 -16.56 -5.65 -15.85
CA LEU A 167 -16.99 -4.25 -15.85
C LEU A 167 -16.85 -3.61 -14.46
N ILE A 168 -17.25 -4.34 -13.42
CA ILE A 168 -17.08 -3.92 -12.02
C ILE A 168 -15.60 -3.83 -11.66
N ALA A 169 -14.80 -4.85 -12.01
CA ALA A 169 -13.37 -4.87 -11.74
C ALA A 169 -12.65 -3.68 -12.40
N ILE A 170 -12.98 -3.36 -13.65
CA ILE A 170 -12.44 -2.19 -14.35
C ILE A 170 -12.80 -0.90 -13.61
N MET A 171 -14.05 -0.72 -13.17
CA MET A 171 -14.47 0.48 -12.40
C MET A 171 -13.73 0.60 -11.06
N VAL A 172 -13.56 -0.51 -10.34
CA VAL A 172 -12.85 -0.53 -9.06
C VAL A 172 -11.36 -0.21 -9.28
N PHE A 173 -10.72 -0.78 -10.29
CA PHE A 173 -9.31 -0.49 -10.56
C PHE A 173 -9.10 0.93 -11.09
N THR A 174 -9.97 1.43 -11.96
CA THR A 174 -9.85 2.82 -12.41
C THR A 174 -10.04 3.80 -11.27
N SER A 175 -11.03 3.60 -10.38
CA SER A 175 -11.19 4.46 -9.21
C SER A 175 -9.98 4.39 -8.26
N TYR A 176 -9.45 3.18 -8.00
CA TYR A 176 -8.23 2.96 -7.23
C TYR A 176 -7.02 3.70 -7.82
N PHE A 177 -6.77 3.54 -9.13
CA PHE A 177 -5.67 4.21 -9.81
C PHE A 177 -5.85 5.74 -9.84
N GLN A 178 -7.08 6.23 -9.95
CA GLN A 178 -7.36 7.67 -9.87
C GLN A 178 -7.07 8.24 -8.48
N VAL A 179 -7.50 7.55 -7.41
CA VAL A 179 -7.22 7.94 -6.02
C VAL A 179 -5.73 7.94 -5.75
N LEU A 180 -5.03 6.86 -6.14
CA LEU A 180 -3.58 6.76 -6.05
C LEU A 180 -2.90 7.91 -6.80
N ARG A 181 -3.30 8.18 -8.05
CA ARG A 181 -2.72 9.25 -8.86
C ARG A 181 -2.93 10.61 -8.22
N ARG A 182 -4.10 10.86 -7.61
CA ARG A 182 -4.39 12.11 -6.89
C ARG A 182 -3.53 12.26 -5.63
N MET A 183 -3.44 11.21 -4.81
CA MET A 183 -2.58 11.18 -3.62
C MET A 183 -1.14 11.49 -3.99
N VAL A 184 -0.59 10.74 -4.95
CA VAL A 184 0.79 10.93 -5.43
C VAL A 184 0.98 12.35 -5.98
N ARG A 185 0.06 12.85 -6.81
CA ARG A 185 0.16 14.19 -7.41
C ARG A 185 0.14 15.33 -6.37
N GLN A 186 -0.64 15.21 -5.29
CA GLN A 186 -0.69 16.24 -4.23
C GLN A 186 0.64 16.39 -3.49
N TYR A 187 1.36 15.29 -3.23
CA TYR A 187 2.70 15.35 -2.62
C TYR A 187 3.72 15.96 -3.58
N PHE A 188 3.65 15.61 -4.87
CA PHE A 188 4.58 16.11 -5.87
C PHE A 188 4.37 17.57 -6.28
N SER A 189 3.12 18.06 -6.31
CA SER A 189 2.86 19.47 -6.62
C SER A 189 3.43 20.42 -5.54
N LYS A 190 3.56 19.94 -4.30
CA LYS A 190 4.21 20.69 -3.22
C LYS A 190 5.73 20.57 -3.28
N ALA A 191 6.27 19.41 -3.67
CA ALA A 191 7.71 19.22 -3.84
C ALA A 191 8.31 19.97 -5.05
N ALA A 192 7.52 20.28 -6.09
CA ALA A 192 7.96 21.03 -7.26
C ALA A 192 7.85 22.56 -7.12
N LEU A 193 7.22 23.05 -6.04
CA LEU A 193 7.11 24.47 -5.67
C LEU A 193 8.05 24.86 -4.51
N LEU A 194 8.92 23.93 -4.11
CA LEU A 194 9.96 24.07 -3.08
C LEU A 194 11.33 23.81 -3.70
#